data_AF-A0A9D1ZZV3-F1
#
_entry.id   AF-A0A9D1ZZV3-F1
#
_cell.length_a   1.000
_cell.length_b   1.000
_cell.length_c   1.000
_cell.angle_alpha   90.00
_cell.angle_beta   90.00
_cell.angle_gamma   90.00
#
_symmetry.space_group_name_H-M   'P 1'
#
loop_
_entity.id
_entity.type
_entity.pdbx_description
1 polymer ?
#
loop_
_entity_poly.entity_id
_entity_poly.type
_entity_poly.pdbx_seq_one_letter_code
_entity_poly.pdbx_strand_id
1 'polypeptide(L)'
;MGKKKSVVLLVIYTLLIAALCFICTVSFSYGTDNLYTFSSVMRMMEKDADLGLAYGANADAGAYLGGGYSAVYYPEGVISAKEYDDNIRDMSDADRAEYEADYVRYPDENGSVYLEKGVAANEDGTVMESFREGYASALATVTERFARLRVDGARVDAVGDYAIRVFLPAMMGGEYTAITVFAYTGELNITYGSDEASATDLFSIRSNETILDYVEAVNARATGETGYVEFIFTDKGRSALASATSGAAETAVTLYFYVGDSLVLNLSVSEVYDQNTLYISGSYTAETANTVATLFSTALSGTENDLSLSATDAYFHTALYGGNTVIMLYIAFGVFFVAMLAFFFIRYRRLGFVHLYTYLLFLFAMILCG
;
A
#
# COMPACT_ATOMS: atom_id res chain seq x y z
N MET A 1 33.26 43.18 6.41
CA MET A 1 33.61 41.98 7.22
C MET A 1 35.10 41.69 7.10
N GLY A 2 35.80 41.44 8.21
CA GLY A 2 37.21 41.02 8.15
C GLY A 2 37.36 39.65 7.49
N LYS A 3 38.44 39.42 6.73
CA LYS A 3 38.68 38.20 5.93
C LYS A 3 38.37 36.90 6.69
N LYS A 4 38.74 36.82 7.98
CA LYS A 4 38.48 35.67 8.85
C LYS A 4 36.97 35.40 9.09
N LYS A 5 36.17 36.44 9.32
CA LYS A 5 34.71 36.31 9.52
C LYS A 5 33.98 35.94 8.23
N SER A 6 34.50 36.39 7.07
CA SER A 6 33.96 36.04 5.76
C SER A 6 34.19 34.57 5.39
N VAL A 7 35.33 34.00 5.78
CA VAL A 7 35.66 32.59 5.54
C VAL A 7 34.78 31.68 6.39
N VAL A 8 34.58 32.00 7.68
CA VAL A 8 33.71 31.21 8.57
C VAL A 8 32.27 31.17 8.04
N LEU A 9 31.73 32.29 7.58
CA LEU A 9 30.37 32.35 7.03
C LEU A 9 30.23 31.48 5.76
N LEU A 10 31.26 31.47 4.90
CA LEU A 10 31.27 30.67 3.68
C LEU A 10 31.32 29.18 3.98
N VAL A 11 32.10 28.76 4.98
CA VAL A 11 32.14 27.37 5.46
C VAL A 11 30.78 26.94 6.01
N ILE A 12 30.13 27.78 6.82
CA ILE A 12 28.80 27.49 7.36
C ILE A 12 27.78 27.33 6.22
N TYR A 13 27.73 28.26 5.26
CA TYR A 13 26.81 28.13 4.12
C TYR A 13 27.10 26.91 3.26
N THR A 14 28.36 26.53 3.09
CA THR A 14 28.73 25.34 2.32
C THR A 14 28.27 24.06 3.04
N LEU A 15 28.43 23.99 4.36
CA LEU A 15 27.91 22.88 5.17
C LEU A 15 26.38 22.81 5.14
N LEU A 16 25.71 23.97 5.19
CA LEU A 16 24.26 24.06 5.10
C LEU A 16 23.76 23.57 3.73
N ILE A 17 24.39 24.01 2.64
CA ILE A 17 24.10 23.49 1.29
C ILE A 17 24.38 21.99 1.22
N ALA A 18 25.47 21.49 1.79
CA ALA A 18 25.77 20.05 1.79
C ALA A 18 24.71 19.24 2.56
N ALA A 19 24.22 19.74 3.70
CA ALA A 19 23.14 19.11 4.45
C ALA A 19 21.80 19.15 3.69
N LEU A 20 21.50 20.27 3.02
CA LEU A 20 20.32 20.40 2.17
C LEU A 20 20.41 19.45 0.97
N CYS A 21 21.57 19.34 0.32
CA CYS A 21 21.82 18.36 -0.73
C CYS A 21 21.63 16.93 -0.21
N PHE A 22 22.14 16.62 0.99
CA PHE A 22 21.92 15.31 1.62
C PHE A 22 20.43 15.00 1.75
N ILE A 23 19.61 15.92 2.26
CA ILE A 23 18.16 15.75 2.37
C ILE A 23 17.51 15.62 0.97
N CYS A 24 17.93 16.41 -0.02
CA CYS A 24 17.46 16.26 -1.40
C CYS A 24 17.86 14.92 -2.04
N THR A 25 18.86 14.21 -1.51
CA THR A 25 19.33 12.91 -2.04
C THR A 25 18.91 11.69 -1.22
N VAL A 26 18.69 11.81 0.09
CA VAL A 26 18.49 10.68 1.00
C VAL A 26 17.08 10.68 1.59
N SER A 27 16.34 9.60 1.33
CA SER A 27 15.00 9.37 1.89
C SER A 27 15.07 8.82 3.31
N PHE A 28 14.15 9.20 4.19
CA PHE A 28 14.07 8.69 5.56
C PHE A 28 12.63 8.68 6.09
N SER A 29 12.30 7.72 6.95
CA SER A 29 10.98 7.62 7.60
C SER A 29 10.94 8.44 8.91
N TYR A 30 9.80 9.06 9.22
CA TYR A 30 9.59 9.85 10.42
C TYR A 30 8.15 9.70 10.99
N GLY A 31 7.94 10.10 12.25
CA GLY A 31 6.68 9.91 12.97
C GLY A 31 6.62 8.61 13.78
N THR A 32 5.62 8.46 14.65
CA THR A 32 5.44 7.26 15.49
C THR A 32 4.97 6.04 14.70
N ASP A 33 4.27 6.28 13.58
CA ASP A 33 3.52 5.24 12.87
C ASP A 33 4.15 4.90 11.49
N ASN A 34 5.30 5.50 11.16
CA ASN A 34 6.03 5.34 9.89
C ASN A 34 5.24 5.58 8.58
N LEU A 35 3.99 6.04 8.66
CA LEU A 35 3.16 6.46 7.53
C LEU A 35 3.82 7.62 6.74
N TYR A 36 4.57 8.46 7.44
CA TYR A 36 5.28 9.59 6.85
C TYR A 36 6.71 9.20 6.51
N THR A 37 6.94 8.82 5.26
CA THR A 37 8.29 8.73 4.71
C THR A 37 8.57 9.99 3.91
N PHE A 38 9.73 10.60 4.16
CA PHE A 38 10.25 11.65 3.31
C PHE A 38 11.02 10.98 2.17
N SER A 39 10.45 10.95 0.95
CA SER A 39 11.24 10.67 -0.25
C SER A 39 12.13 11.84 -0.57
N SER A 40 13.40 11.57 -0.79
CA SER A 40 14.30 12.55 -1.38
C SER A 40 13.82 12.92 -2.78
N VAL A 41 14.13 14.16 -3.18
CA VAL A 41 13.88 14.67 -4.53
C VAL A 41 14.51 13.74 -5.56
N MET A 42 15.71 13.20 -5.29
CA MET A 42 16.37 12.23 -6.17
C MET A 42 15.64 10.90 -6.26
N ARG A 43 15.06 10.36 -5.17
CA ARG A 43 14.26 9.11 -5.24
C ARG A 43 13.00 9.29 -6.08
N MET A 44 12.37 10.46 -5.95
CA MET A 44 11.24 10.84 -6.80
C MET A 44 11.69 10.99 -8.27
N MET A 45 12.90 11.53 -8.51
CA MET A 45 13.49 11.71 -9.84
C MET A 45 14.01 10.43 -10.52
N GLU A 46 14.59 9.49 -9.76
CA GLU A 46 15.18 8.24 -10.28
C GLU A 46 14.07 7.29 -10.75
N LYS A 47 12.94 7.25 -10.01
CA LYS A 47 11.74 6.54 -10.46
C LYS A 47 11.06 7.23 -11.65
N ASP A 48 11.12 8.56 -11.73
CA ASP A 48 10.69 9.34 -12.91
C ASP A 48 11.51 9.02 -14.17
N ALA A 49 12.82 8.81 -14.02
CA ALA A 49 13.71 8.45 -15.13
C ALA A 49 13.55 6.98 -15.56
N ASP A 50 13.41 6.05 -14.62
CA ASP A 50 13.17 4.63 -14.90
C ASP A 50 11.77 4.37 -15.45
N LEU A 51 10.73 5.01 -14.89
CA LEU A 51 9.36 4.95 -15.45
C LEU A 51 9.27 5.74 -16.76
N GLY A 52 10.00 6.85 -16.90
CA GLY A 52 10.10 7.58 -18.17
C GLY A 52 10.84 6.81 -19.28
N LEU A 53 11.69 5.84 -18.94
CA LEU A 53 12.39 4.96 -19.89
C LEU A 53 11.64 3.64 -20.14
N ALA A 54 11.03 3.02 -19.12
CA ALA A 54 10.20 1.82 -19.25
C ALA A 54 8.82 2.13 -19.90
N TYR A 55 8.25 3.31 -19.63
CA TYR A 55 7.05 3.85 -20.27
C TYR A 55 7.36 4.94 -21.31
N GLY A 56 8.62 5.01 -21.79
CA GLY A 56 9.09 5.98 -22.78
C GLY A 56 8.46 5.90 -24.18
N ALA A 57 7.32 5.22 -24.34
CA ALA A 57 6.65 5.07 -25.63
C ALA A 57 5.13 4.85 -25.55
N ASN A 58 4.49 5.01 -24.38
CA ASN A 58 3.03 5.09 -24.33
C ASN A 58 2.62 6.48 -23.86
N ALA A 59 2.19 7.29 -24.82
CA ALA A 59 1.59 8.61 -24.61
C ALA A 59 0.29 8.58 -23.76
N ASP A 60 -0.08 7.42 -23.20
CA ASP A 60 -1.37 7.17 -22.53
C ASP A 60 -1.25 6.92 -21.00
N ALA A 61 -0.05 6.71 -20.45
CA ALA A 61 0.16 6.49 -19.01
C ALA A 61 1.02 7.62 -18.43
N GLY A 62 0.37 8.71 -18.04
CA GLY A 62 0.99 9.97 -17.63
C GLY A 62 1.98 9.84 -16.47
N ALA A 63 3.22 10.29 -16.71
CA ALA A 63 4.24 10.46 -15.69
C ALA A 63 3.84 11.48 -14.60
N TYR A 64 3.66 10.93 -13.40
CA TYR A 64 4.05 11.38 -12.06
C TYR A 64 3.99 12.85 -11.60
N LEU A 65 2.89 13.56 -11.87
CA LEU A 65 2.37 14.53 -10.90
C LEU A 65 0.85 14.42 -10.79
N GLY A 66 0.39 13.77 -9.72
CA GLY A 66 -1.02 13.74 -9.31
C GLY A 66 -1.88 12.61 -9.88
N GLY A 67 -1.26 11.55 -10.44
CA GLY A 67 -1.95 10.34 -10.90
C GLY A 67 -1.71 9.14 -9.99
N GLY A 68 -2.54 8.12 -10.10
CA GLY A 68 -2.46 6.91 -9.26
C GLY A 68 -3.68 6.01 -9.41
N TYR A 69 -3.79 5.01 -8.55
CA TYR A 69 -4.90 4.10 -8.49
C TYR A 69 -5.72 4.37 -7.23
N SER A 70 -7.05 4.33 -7.34
CA SER A 70 -7.93 4.34 -6.18
C SER A 70 -8.93 3.21 -6.24
N ALA A 71 -9.28 2.64 -5.10
CA ALA A 71 -10.42 1.75 -4.95
C ALA A 71 -11.18 2.11 -3.68
N VAL A 72 -12.43 1.66 -3.62
CA VAL A 72 -13.24 1.73 -2.41
C VAL A 72 -13.46 0.30 -1.94
N TYR A 73 -13.26 0.07 -0.64
CA TYR A 73 -13.58 -1.17 0.03
C TYR A 73 -14.90 -1.00 0.76
N TYR A 74 -15.84 -1.88 0.46
CA TYR A 74 -17.13 -1.97 1.10
C TYR A 74 -17.14 -3.14 2.06
N PRO A 75 -17.27 -2.90 3.37
CA PRO A 75 -17.46 -3.97 4.32
C PRO A 75 -18.75 -4.75 4.07
N GLU A 76 -18.81 -5.99 4.55
CA GLU A 76 -20.03 -6.80 4.53
C GLU A 76 -21.22 -6.04 5.12
N GLY A 77 -22.36 -6.09 4.43
CA GLY A 77 -23.56 -5.34 4.80
C GLY A 77 -23.52 -3.84 4.46
N VAL A 78 -22.49 -3.35 3.74
CA VAL A 78 -22.45 -1.98 3.21
C VAL A 78 -22.37 -2.01 1.69
N ILE A 79 -23.23 -1.25 1.03
CA ILE A 79 -23.19 -1.09 -0.43
C ILE A 79 -23.22 0.39 -0.82
N SER A 80 -22.72 0.69 -2.02
CA SER A 80 -22.78 2.06 -2.55
C SER A 80 -24.20 2.44 -2.95
N ALA A 81 -24.53 3.74 -2.91
CA ALA A 81 -25.81 4.23 -3.44
C ALA A 81 -26.02 3.86 -4.91
N LYS A 82 -24.95 3.84 -5.71
CA LYS A 82 -25.01 3.43 -7.11
C LYS A 82 -25.38 1.95 -7.24
N GLU A 83 -24.77 1.09 -6.45
CA GLU A 83 -25.03 -0.36 -6.46
C GLU A 83 -26.46 -0.65 -6.00
N TYR A 84 -26.93 0.04 -4.96
CA TYR A 84 -28.32 -0.01 -4.54
C TYR A 84 -29.28 0.35 -5.69
N ASP A 85 -29.04 1.49 -6.34
CA ASP A 85 -29.87 1.97 -7.46
C ASP A 85 -29.82 1.04 -8.68
N ASP A 86 -28.65 0.47 -8.99
CA ASP A 86 -28.47 -0.48 -10.10
C ASP A 86 -29.19 -1.81 -9.80
N ASN A 87 -29.15 -2.30 -8.56
CA ASN A 87 -29.82 -3.53 -8.14
C ASN A 87 -31.34 -3.42 -8.26
N ILE A 88 -31.94 -2.31 -7.79
CA ILE A 88 -33.40 -2.13 -7.84
C ILE A 88 -33.95 -1.89 -9.26
N ARG A 89 -33.10 -1.46 -10.20
CA ARG A 89 -33.54 -0.98 -11.54
C ARG A 89 -34.22 -2.08 -12.35
N ASP A 90 -33.71 -3.30 -12.26
CA ASP A 90 -34.12 -4.42 -13.11
C ASP A 90 -34.95 -5.46 -12.33
N MET A 91 -35.33 -5.17 -11.06
CA MET A 91 -36.14 -6.01 -10.18
C MET A 91 -37.65 -5.87 -10.43
N SER A 92 -38.42 -6.91 -10.07
CA SER A 92 -39.87 -6.82 -10.01
C SER A 92 -40.33 -5.95 -8.83
N ASP A 93 -41.57 -5.43 -8.86
CA ASP A 93 -42.08 -4.61 -7.75
C ASP A 93 -42.15 -5.37 -6.40
N ALA A 94 -42.31 -6.69 -6.43
CA ALA A 94 -42.33 -7.52 -5.24
C ALA A 94 -40.92 -7.68 -4.64
N ASP A 95 -39.94 -8.02 -5.49
CA ASP A 95 -38.55 -8.20 -5.07
C ASP A 95 -37.92 -6.87 -4.64
N ARG A 96 -38.28 -5.75 -5.31
CA ARG A 96 -37.81 -4.42 -4.93
C ARG A 96 -38.28 -4.05 -3.51
N ALA A 97 -39.53 -4.37 -3.15
CA ALA A 97 -40.05 -4.06 -1.82
C ALA A 97 -39.37 -4.88 -0.71
N GLU A 98 -38.97 -6.11 -1.00
CA GLU A 98 -38.17 -6.95 -0.10
C GLU A 98 -36.75 -6.37 0.05
N TYR A 99 -36.08 -6.07 -1.06
CA TYR A 99 -34.75 -5.46 -1.05
C TYR A 99 -34.70 -4.08 -0.35
N GLU A 100 -35.70 -3.22 -0.58
CA GLU A 100 -35.85 -1.94 0.12
C GLU A 100 -36.08 -2.13 1.63
N ALA A 101 -36.68 -3.25 2.05
CA ALA A 101 -36.89 -3.54 3.47
C ALA A 101 -35.61 -3.96 4.17
N ASP A 102 -34.69 -4.62 3.47
CA ASP A 102 -33.43 -5.13 4.01
C ASP A 102 -32.36 -4.04 4.19
N TYR A 103 -32.48 -2.91 3.49
CA TYR A 103 -31.47 -1.85 3.53
C TYR A 103 -32.00 -0.54 4.14
N VAL A 104 -31.11 0.20 4.80
CA VAL A 104 -31.35 1.56 5.26
C VAL A 104 -30.29 2.50 4.69
N ARG A 105 -30.73 3.64 4.16
CA ARG A 105 -29.81 4.68 3.69
C ARG A 105 -29.13 5.32 4.89
N TYR A 106 -27.80 5.31 4.92
CA TYR A 106 -27.04 5.94 5.99
C TYR A 106 -27.16 7.48 5.90
N PRO A 107 -27.35 8.20 7.02
CA PRO A 107 -27.52 9.65 7.00
C PRO A 107 -26.18 10.42 6.94
N ASP A 108 -25.31 10.08 5.98
CA ASP A 108 -24.13 10.92 5.68
C ASP A 108 -24.52 12.11 4.78
N GLU A 109 -23.68 13.15 4.77
CA GLU A 109 -23.92 14.40 4.03
C GLU A 109 -24.18 14.17 2.53
N ASN A 110 -23.60 13.10 1.97
CA ASN A 110 -23.72 12.76 0.56
C ASN A 110 -24.68 11.59 0.27
N GLY A 111 -25.19 10.91 1.30
CA GLY A 111 -26.00 9.70 1.15
C GLY A 111 -25.31 8.60 0.37
N SER A 112 -24.02 8.41 0.59
CA SER A 112 -23.14 7.66 -0.30
C SER A 112 -23.22 6.15 -0.12
N VAL A 113 -23.75 5.68 1.01
CA VAL A 113 -23.83 4.25 1.36
C VAL A 113 -25.19 3.83 1.91
N TYR A 114 -25.51 2.56 1.72
CA TYR A 114 -26.66 1.86 2.30
C TYR A 114 -26.14 0.74 3.21
N LEU A 115 -26.85 0.52 4.31
CA LEU A 115 -26.52 -0.49 5.33
C LEU A 115 -27.59 -1.57 5.35
N GLU A 116 -27.18 -2.82 5.31
CA GLU A 116 -28.06 -3.99 5.45
C GLU A 116 -28.47 -4.17 6.92
N LYS A 117 -29.77 -4.38 7.14
CA LYS A 117 -30.35 -4.65 8.45
C LYS A 117 -30.05 -6.08 8.89
N GLY A 118 -29.74 -6.26 10.17
CA GLY A 118 -29.30 -7.53 10.72
C GLY A 118 -27.81 -7.82 10.53
N VAL A 119 -27.12 -7.08 9.66
CA VAL A 119 -25.68 -7.21 9.39
C VAL A 119 -24.92 -5.97 9.86
N ALA A 120 -25.18 -4.81 9.24
CA ALA A 120 -24.51 -3.54 9.55
C ALA A 120 -25.38 -2.59 10.39
N ALA A 121 -26.71 -2.67 10.21
CA ALA A 121 -27.69 -1.89 10.95
C ALA A 121 -28.66 -2.80 11.74
N ASN A 122 -29.17 -2.29 12.85
CA ASN A 122 -30.31 -2.87 13.56
C ASN A 122 -31.60 -2.72 12.74
N GLU A 123 -32.64 -3.46 13.11
CA GLU A 123 -33.99 -3.36 12.50
C GLU A 123 -34.58 -1.94 12.53
N ASP A 124 -34.18 -1.12 13.50
CA ASP A 124 -34.61 0.28 13.63
C ASP A 124 -33.81 1.26 12.76
N GLY A 125 -32.83 0.75 12.00
CA GLY A 125 -31.95 1.52 11.11
C GLY A 125 -30.74 2.15 11.81
N THR A 126 -30.51 1.90 13.10
CA THR A 126 -29.30 2.36 13.80
C THR A 126 -28.13 1.43 13.52
N VAL A 127 -26.91 1.95 13.38
CA VAL A 127 -25.71 1.12 13.13
C VAL A 127 -25.45 0.20 14.33
N MET A 128 -25.16 -1.08 14.06
CA MET A 128 -24.79 -2.05 15.10
C MET A 128 -23.43 -1.71 15.70
N GLU A 129 -23.30 -1.83 17.02
CA GLU A 129 -22.04 -1.49 17.70
C GLU A 129 -20.91 -2.45 17.35
N SER A 130 -21.22 -3.76 17.22
CA SER A 130 -20.26 -4.76 16.74
C SER A 130 -19.73 -4.44 15.34
N PHE A 131 -20.62 -3.95 14.46
CA PHE A 131 -20.23 -3.51 13.11
C PHE A 131 -19.32 -2.28 13.17
N ARG A 132 -19.64 -1.29 14.02
CA ARG A 132 -18.81 -0.09 14.21
C ARG A 132 -17.40 -0.44 14.71
N GLU A 133 -17.31 -1.33 15.69
CA GLU A 133 -16.03 -1.82 16.22
C GLU A 133 -15.24 -2.60 15.17
N GLY A 134 -15.92 -3.49 14.43
CA GLY A 134 -15.33 -4.25 13.32
C GLY A 134 -14.81 -3.34 12.21
N TYR A 135 -15.57 -2.32 11.81
CA TYR A 135 -15.15 -1.32 10.83
C TYR A 135 -13.92 -0.54 11.29
N ALA A 136 -13.89 -0.10 12.55
CA ALA A 136 -12.75 0.62 13.10
C ALA A 136 -11.48 -0.24 13.09
N SER A 137 -11.59 -1.53 13.43
CA SER A 137 -10.50 -2.50 13.36
C SER A 137 -10.02 -2.72 11.92
N ALA A 138 -10.95 -2.89 10.97
CA ALA A 138 -10.65 -3.06 9.56
C ALA A 138 -9.94 -1.82 8.97
N LEU A 139 -10.44 -0.62 9.28
CA LEU A 139 -9.82 0.64 8.86
C LEU A 139 -8.40 0.80 9.41
N ALA A 140 -8.17 0.45 10.68
CA ALA A 140 -6.85 0.48 11.28
C ALA A 140 -5.90 -0.51 10.60
N THR A 141 -6.36 -1.73 10.35
CA THR A 141 -5.60 -2.80 9.67
C THR A 141 -5.22 -2.40 8.25
N VAL A 142 -6.18 -1.90 7.45
CA VAL A 142 -5.91 -1.41 6.09
C VAL A 142 -4.94 -0.24 6.13
N THR A 143 -5.16 0.73 7.03
CA THR A 143 -4.24 1.88 7.19
C THR A 143 -2.82 1.43 7.50
N GLU A 144 -2.65 0.49 8.42
CA GLU A 144 -1.35 -0.08 8.77
C GLU A 144 -0.68 -0.77 7.58
N ARG A 145 -1.42 -1.56 6.80
CA ARG A 145 -0.89 -2.25 5.61
C ARG A 145 -0.33 -1.27 4.58
N PHE A 146 -1.09 -0.22 4.25
CA PHE A 146 -0.62 0.82 3.32
C PHE A 146 0.55 1.62 3.92
N ALA A 147 0.58 1.85 5.24
CA ALA A 147 1.71 2.48 5.92
C ALA A 147 3.01 1.66 5.79
N ARG A 148 2.91 0.34 5.97
CA ARG A 148 4.04 -0.59 5.90
C ARG A 148 4.66 -0.67 4.50
N LEU A 149 3.93 -0.29 3.44
CA LEU A 149 4.51 -0.16 2.09
C LEU A 149 5.52 0.99 1.98
N ARG A 150 5.41 2.03 2.83
CA ARG A 150 6.27 3.23 2.81
C ARG A 150 6.29 3.93 1.45
N VAL A 151 5.12 3.99 0.80
CA VAL A 151 4.89 4.70 -0.46
C VAL A 151 4.35 6.09 -0.17
N ASP A 152 5.12 7.12 -0.51
CA ASP A 152 4.71 8.50 -0.34
C ASP A 152 3.48 8.81 -1.18
N GLY A 153 2.52 9.53 -0.60
CA GLY A 153 1.28 9.89 -1.27
C GLY A 153 0.22 8.79 -1.24
N ALA A 154 0.51 7.61 -0.67
CA ALA A 154 -0.52 6.65 -0.32
C ALA A 154 -1.50 7.26 0.69
N ARG A 155 -2.79 7.01 0.51
CA ARG A 155 -3.86 7.53 1.39
C ARG A 155 -4.90 6.46 1.65
N VAL A 156 -5.44 6.48 2.86
CA VAL A 156 -6.57 5.68 3.29
C VAL A 156 -7.53 6.63 3.99
N ASP A 157 -8.75 6.74 3.46
CA ASP A 157 -9.77 7.68 3.93
C ASP A 157 -11.08 6.93 4.16
N ALA A 158 -11.77 7.24 5.27
CA ALA A 158 -13.16 6.82 5.44
C ALA A 158 -14.07 7.62 4.48
N VAL A 159 -15.01 6.93 3.83
CA VAL A 159 -15.99 7.53 2.90
C VAL A 159 -17.39 7.10 3.33
N GLY A 160 -18.31 8.06 3.47
CA GLY A 160 -19.66 7.78 3.95
C GLY A 160 -19.68 7.12 5.34
N ASP A 161 -18.67 7.42 6.16
CA ASP A 161 -18.35 6.83 7.47
C ASP A 161 -18.06 5.31 7.52
N TYR A 162 -18.56 4.52 6.57
CA TYR A 162 -18.47 3.04 6.61
C TYR A 162 -17.98 2.39 5.31
N ALA A 163 -17.36 3.14 4.41
CA ALA A 163 -16.53 2.61 3.33
C ALA A 163 -15.08 3.09 3.49
N ILE A 164 -14.12 2.35 2.94
CA ILE A 164 -12.70 2.70 3.02
C ILE A 164 -12.20 3.00 1.61
N ARG A 165 -11.81 4.22 1.33
CA ARG A 165 -11.16 4.58 0.07
C ARG A 165 -9.65 4.52 0.23
N VAL A 166 -9.00 3.79 -0.66
CA VAL A 166 -7.55 3.73 -0.75
C VAL A 166 -7.08 4.44 -2.00
N PHE A 167 -5.91 5.07 -1.92
CA PHE A 167 -5.22 5.65 -3.04
C PHE A 167 -3.74 5.28 -2.99
N LEU A 168 -3.21 4.75 -4.08
CA LEU A 168 -1.79 4.52 -4.29
C LEU A 168 -1.32 5.30 -5.50
N PRO A 169 -0.33 6.19 -5.34
CA PRO A 169 0.36 6.79 -6.48
C PRO A 169 0.93 5.72 -7.39
N ALA A 170 0.98 6.00 -8.68
CA ALA A 170 1.56 5.13 -9.71
C ALA A 170 3.09 5.11 -9.59
N MET A 171 3.58 4.62 -8.45
CA MET A 171 4.98 4.56 -8.08
C MET A 171 5.46 3.14 -7.96
N MET A 172 4.64 2.09 -7.83
CA MET A 172 5.09 0.74 -7.48
C MET A 172 4.68 -0.22 -8.60
N GLY A 173 5.50 -1.11 -9.12
CA GLY A 173 5.08 -2.04 -10.19
C GLY A 173 3.95 -3.03 -9.83
N GLY A 174 3.38 -2.96 -8.63
CA GLY A 174 2.34 -3.83 -8.09
C GLY A 174 1.22 -3.11 -7.34
N GLU A 175 0.81 -1.89 -7.73
CA GLU A 175 -0.30 -1.18 -7.04
C GLU A 175 -1.60 -1.96 -7.06
N TYR A 176 -1.95 -2.58 -8.19
CA TYR A 176 -3.16 -3.38 -8.31
C TYR A 176 -3.16 -4.54 -7.31
N THR A 177 -2.03 -5.27 -7.21
CA THR A 177 -1.87 -6.34 -6.22
C THR A 177 -2.08 -5.80 -4.81
N ALA A 178 -1.47 -4.66 -4.45
CA ALA A 178 -1.66 -4.07 -3.12
C ALA A 178 -3.11 -3.67 -2.84
N ILE A 179 -3.78 -3.04 -3.81
CA ILE A 179 -5.19 -2.67 -3.68
C ILE A 179 -6.08 -3.91 -3.52
N THR A 180 -5.84 -4.99 -4.25
CA THR A 180 -6.66 -6.19 -4.13
C THR A 180 -6.41 -6.93 -2.83
N VAL A 181 -5.15 -7.26 -2.52
CA VAL A 181 -4.85 -8.18 -1.43
C VAL A 181 -4.98 -7.52 -0.05
N PHE A 182 -4.83 -6.19 0.06
CA PHE A 182 -5.05 -5.50 1.33
C PHE A 182 -6.51 -5.32 1.71
N ALA A 183 -7.45 -5.66 0.83
CA ALA A 183 -8.86 -5.79 1.21
C ALA A 183 -9.12 -7.07 2.02
N TYR A 184 -8.30 -8.12 1.89
CA TYR A 184 -8.54 -9.38 2.60
C TYR A 184 -8.30 -9.24 4.11
N THR A 185 -9.35 -9.39 4.90
CA THR A 185 -9.35 -9.30 6.37
C THR A 185 -9.58 -10.69 6.97
N GLY A 186 -9.31 -10.85 8.26
CA GLY A 186 -9.45 -12.12 8.96
C GLY A 186 -8.13 -12.76 9.37
N GLU A 187 -8.24 -13.91 10.01
CA GLU A 187 -7.11 -14.70 10.46
C GLU A 187 -6.37 -15.40 9.30
N LEU A 188 -5.07 -15.65 9.49
CA LEU A 188 -4.31 -16.51 8.60
C LEU A 188 -4.69 -17.99 8.84
N ASN A 189 -5.18 -18.66 7.80
CA ASN A 189 -5.32 -20.11 7.78
C ASN A 189 -4.44 -20.73 6.69
N ILE A 190 -3.82 -21.88 7.00
CA ILE A 190 -3.06 -22.67 6.02
C ILE A 190 -3.68 -24.06 5.97
N THR A 191 -4.13 -24.47 4.80
CA THR A 191 -4.66 -25.82 4.56
C THR A 191 -3.75 -26.59 3.62
N TYR A 192 -3.84 -27.92 3.63
CA TYR A 192 -3.06 -28.79 2.76
C TYR A 192 -3.89 -29.94 2.20
N GLY A 193 -3.59 -30.32 0.96
CA GLY A 193 -4.30 -31.42 0.27
C GLY A 193 -3.77 -31.67 -1.14
N SER A 194 -4.38 -32.62 -1.84
CA SER A 194 -4.15 -32.84 -3.27
C SER A 194 -4.80 -31.77 -4.14
N ASP A 195 -5.89 -31.19 -3.65
CA ASP A 195 -6.69 -30.17 -4.27
C ASP A 195 -7.37 -29.31 -3.20
N GLU A 196 -7.84 -28.13 -3.58
CA GLU A 196 -8.41 -27.14 -2.65
C GLU A 196 -9.68 -27.64 -1.96
N ALA A 197 -10.53 -28.38 -2.68
CA ALA A 197 -11.83 -28.82 -2.16
C ALA A 197 -11.71 -29.93 -1.09
N SER A 198 -10.59 -30.67 -1.10
CA SER A 198 -10.29 -31.71 -0.11
C SER A 198 -9.24 -31.29 0.92
N ALA A 199 -8.79 -30.02 0.89
CA ALA A 199 -7.75 -29.54 1.77
C ALA A 199 -8.20 -29.54 3.24
N THR A 200 -7.26 -29.83 4.13
CA THR A 200 -7.48 -29.90 5.57
C THR A 200 -6.60 -28.91 6.30
N ASP A 201 -7.04 -28.42 7.46
CA ASP A 201 -6.27 -27.45 8.25
C ASP A 201 -4.91 -28.01 8.68
N LEU A 202 -3.85 -27.25 8.41
CA LEU A 202 -2.48 -27.69 8.69
C LEU A 202 -2.18 -27.68 10.19
N PHE A 203 -2.64 -26.66 10.92
CA PHE A 203 -2.29 -26.46 12.32
C PHE A 203 -3.29 -27.07 13.32
N SER A 204 -4.52 -27.37 12.88
CA SER A 204 -5.61 -27.88 13.75
C SER A 204 -5.67 -27.11 15.07
N ILE A 205 -5.77 -25.78 14.99
CA ILE A 205 -5.63 -24.85 16.12
C ILE A 205 -6.73 -25.14 17.15
N ARG A 206 -6.34 -25.30 18.41
CA ARG A 206 -7.28 -25.51 19.52
C ARG A 206 -7.78 -24.17 20.05
N SER A 207 -8.92 -24.18 20.75
CA SER A 207 -9.52 -22.96 21.32
C SER A 207 -8.66 -22.17 22.30
N ASN A 208 -7.54 -22.73 22.77
CA ASN A 208 -6.58 -22.09 23.66
C ASN A 208 -5.26 -21.71 22.98
N GLU A 209 -5.18 -21.83 21.66
CA GLU A 209 -4.00 -21.60 20.84
C GLU A 209 -4.33 -20.58 19.76
N THR A 210 -3.32 -19.88 19.23
CA THR A 210 -3.48 -18.93 18.13
C THR A 210 -2.50 -19.26 17.01
N ILE A 211 -2.67 -18.62 15.85
CA ILE A 211 -1.75 -18.79 14.72
C ILE A 211 -0.29 -18.45 15.10
N LEU A 212 -0.09 -17.53 16.05
CA LEU A 212 1.23 -17.16 16.58
C LEU A 212 1.96 -18.29 17.31
N ASP A 213 1.24 -19.32 17.78
CA ASP A 213 1.87 -20.52 18.36
C ASP A 213 2.55 -21.39 17.29
N TYR A 214 2.24 -21.17 16.01
CA TYR A 214 2.72 -21.95 14.88
C TYR A 214 3.58 -21.11 13.92
N VAL A 215 3.23 -19.85 13.69
CA VAL A 215 3.92 -18.92 12.79
C VAL A 215 4.48 -17.75 13.60
N GLU A 216 5.80 -17.62 13.62
CA GLU A 216 6.50 -16.57 14.36
C GLU A 216 6.46 -15.23 13.62
N ALA A 217 6.70 -15.25 12.31
CA ALA A 217 6.73 -14.04 11.49
C ALA A 217 6.56 -14.35 10.00
N VAL A 218 6.11 -13.33 9.25
CA VAL A 218 6.12 -13.35 7.79
C VAL A 218 6.85 -12.10 7.30
N ASN A 219 7.87 -12.29 6.48
CA ASN A 219 8.73 -11.23 5.96
C ASN A 219 8.81 -11.31 4.43
N ALA A 220 9.28 -10.24 3.81
CA ALA A 220 9.69 -10.26 2.41
C ALA A 220 11.21 -10.27 2.29
N ARG A 221 11.72 -11.05 1.34
CA ARG A 221 13.11 -11.02 0.90
C ARG A 221 13.16 -10.83 -0.59
N ALA A 222 14.24 -10.24 -1.08
CA ALA A 222 14.52 -10.14 -2.50
C ALA A 222 15.97 -10.52 -2.78
N THR A 223 16.18 -11.25 -3.85
CA THR A 223 17.51 -11.54 -4.39
C THR A 223 17.51 -11.18 -5.87
N GLY A 224 18.24 -10.11 -6.23
CA GLY A 224 18.12 -9.51 -7.56
C GLY A 224 16.71 -8.96 -7.79
N GLU A 225 16.09 -9.35 -8.91
CA GLU A 225 14.74 -8.92 -9.28
C GLU A 225 13.63 -9.82 -8.69
N THR A 226 14.00 -10.97 -8.12
CA THR A 226 13.04 -11.95 -7.59
C THR A 226 12.75 -11.70 -6.12
N GLY A 227 11.47 -11.49 -5.81
CA GLY A 227 10.93 -11.43 -4.46
C GLY A 227 10.50 -12.80 -3.93
N TYR A 228 10.58 -12.96 -2.62
CA TYR A 228 10.21 -14.14 -1.86
C TYR A 228 9.41 -13.72 -0.63
N VAL A 229 8.33 -14.45 -0.34
CA VAL A 229 7.64 -14.36 0.95
C VAL A 229 8.26 -15.41 1.87
N GLU A 230 8.78 -14.97 3.01
CA GLU A 230 9.44 -15.79 4.01
C GLU A 230 8.50 -16.02 5.20
N PHE A 231 8.03 -17.25 5.38
CA PHE A 231 7.34 -17.67 6.59
C PHE A 231 8.34 -18.27 7.57
N ILE A 232 8.32 -17.79 8.81
CA ILE A 232 9.13 -18.32 9.91
C ILE A 232 8.17 -19.03 10.86
N PHE A 233 8.37 -20.34 11.02
CA PHE A 233 7.54 -21.19 11.87
C PHE A 233 8.20 -21.44 13.22
N THR A 234 7.37 -21.60 14.25
CA THR A 234 7.79 -22.13 15.55
C THR A 234 8.14 -23.62 15.43
N ASP A 235 8.73 -24.21 16.47
CA ASP A 235 8.96 -25.67 16.51
C ASP A 235 7.67 -26.49 16.33
N LYS A 236 6.54 -25.95 16.83
CA LYS A 236 5.22 -26.58 16.68
C LYS A 236 4.71 -26.45 15.25
N GLY A 237 4.85 -25.26 14.65
CA GLY A 237 4.54 -25.02 13.23
C GLY A 237 5.33 -25.91 12.29
N ARG A 238 6.66 -25.99 12.48
CA ARG A 238 7.51 -26.92 11.72
C ARG A 238 7.03 -28.36 11.83
N SER A 239 6.73 -28.83 13.05
CA SER A 239 6.32 -30.21 13.26
C SER A 239 4.99 -30.53 12.56
N ALA A 240 4.05 -29.58 12.56
CA ALA A 240 2.80 -29.69 11.81
C ALA A 240 3.04 -29.73 10.30
N LEU A 241 3.92 -28.85 9.79
CA LEU A 241 4.27 -28.79 8.37
C LEU A 241 4.97 -30.08 7.88
N ALA A 242 5.89 -30.62 8.68
CA ALA A 242 6.55 -31.90 8.38
C ALA A 242 5.56 -33.07 8.37
N SER A 243 4.58 -33.07 9.27
CA SER A 243 3.51 -34.07 9.29
C SER A 243 2.62 -33.97 8.04
N ALA A 244 2.17 -32.75 7.72
CA ALA A 244 1.31 -32.47 6.57
C ALA A 244 1.96 -32.82 5.23
N THR A 245 3.28 -32.64 5.11
CA THR A 245 4.05 -32.90 3.89
C THR A 245 4.72 -34.28 3.86
N SER A 246 4.47 -35.14 4.86
CA SER A 246 5.12 -36.46 4.98
C SER A 246 4.95 -37.37 3.77
N GLY A 247 3.82 -37.27 3.06
CA GLY A 247 3.50 -38.02 1.84
C GLY A 247 3.89 -37.33 0.52
N ALA A 248 4.48 -36.14 0.57
CA ALA A 248 4.72 -35.29 -0.61
C ALA A 248 5.57 -35.94 -1.70
N ALA A 249 6.46 -36.87 -1.32
CA ALA A 249 7.32 -37.62 -2.24
C ALA A 249 6.55 -38.66 -3.08
N GLU A 250 5.41 -39.15 -2.58
CA GLU A 250 4.58 -40.16 -3.26
C GLU A 250 3.46 -39.50 -4.08
N THR A 251 2.82 -38.49 -3.50
CA THR A 251 1.78 -37.68 -4.13
C THR A 251 2.04 -36.22 -3.76
N ALA A 252 2.22 -35.36 -4.76
CA ALA A 252 2.46 -33.94 -4.53
C ALA A 252 1.37 -33.35 -3.61
N VAL A 253 1.80 -32.66 -2.56
CA VAL A 253 0.91 -31.99 -1.60
C VAL A 253 0.92 -30.51 -1.92
N THR A 254 -0.25 -29.89 -2.00
CA THR A 254 -0.35 -28.43 -2.16
C THR A 254 -0.76 -27.78 -0.84
N LEU A 255 -0.04 -26.74 -0.45
CA LEU A 255 -0.37 -25.84 0.64
C LEU A 255 -1.17 -24.66 0.09
N TYR A 256 -2.26 -24.31 0.76
CA TYR A 256 -3.13 -23.18 0.40
C TYR A 256 -3.14 -22.18 1.54
N PHE A 257 -2.87 -20.92 1.23
CA PHE A 257 -2.72 -19.85 2.23
C PHE A 257 -3.87 -18.87 2.11
N TYR A 258 -4.68 -18.79 3.17
CA TYR A 258 -5.87 -17.97 3.24
C TYR A 258 -5.69 -16.81 4.23
N VAL A 259 -6.40 -15.72 3.97
CA VAL A 259 -6.68 -14.67 4.95
C VAL A 259 -8.18 -14.50 4.98
N GLY A 260 -8.80 -14.81 6.12
CA GLY A 260 -10.24 -15.07 6.18
C GLY A 260 -10.60 -16.17 5.18
N ASP A 261 -11.59 -15.92 4.33
CA ASP A 261 -12.03 -16.88 3.30
C ASP A 261 -11.29 -16.72 1.96
N SER A 262 -10.37 -15.75 1.84
CA SER A 262 -9.72 -15.42 0.58
C SER A 262 -8.42 -16.18 0.38
N LEU A 263 -8.35 -17.00 -0.66
CA LEU A 263 -7.11 -17.67 -1.08
C LEU A 263 -6.12 -16.63 -1.64
N VAL A 264 -4.97 -16.49 -0.98
CA VAL A 264 -3.94 -15.52 -1.37
C VAL A 264 -2.91 -16.14 -2.31
N LEU A 265 -2.44 -17.34 -1.98
CA LEU A 265 -1.50 -18.11 -2.80
C LEU A 265 -1.55 -19.60 -2.47
N ASN A 266 -0.99 -20.41 -3.36
CA ASN A 266 -0.77 -21.83 -3.13
C ASN A 266 0.67 -22.24 -3.47
N LEU A 267 1.12 -23.35 -2.89
CA LEU A 267 2.46 -23.89 -3.08
C LEU A 267 2.41 -25.41 -3.15
N SER A 268 2.81 -25.98 -4.28
CA SER A 268 3.02 -27.43 -4.39
C SER A 268 4.37 -27.84 -3.81
N VAL A 269 4.35 -28.86 -2.97
CA VAL A 269 5.48 -29.42 -2.26
C VAL A 269 5.66 -30.88 -2.71
N SER A 270 6.87 -31.25 -3.09
CA SER A 270 7.21 -32.58 -3.62
C SER A 270 8.04 -33.44 -2.66
N GLU A 271 8.45 -32.89 -1.52
CA GLU A 271 9.26 -33.59 -0.50
C GLU A 271 8.81 -33.14 0.89
N VAL A 272 9.14 -33.94 1.90
CA VAL A 272 8.82 -33.59 3.29
C VAL A 272 9.52 -32.29 3.66
N TYR A 273 8.76 -31.35 4.20
CA TYR A 273 9.27 -30.04 4.59
C TYR A 273 9.43 -29.95 6.10
N ASP A 274 10.67 -30.04 6.58
CA ASP A 274 11.02 -30.06 8.00
C ASP A 274 11.83 -28.83 8.45
N GLN A 275 11.86 -27.78 7.64
CA GLN A 275 12.60 -26.57 7.95
C GLN A 275 11.74 -25.55 8.70
N ASN A 276 12.37 -24.72 9.53
CA ASN A 276 11.68 -23.65 10.26
C ASN A 276 11.31 -22.46 9.36
N THR A 277 11.82 -22.38 8.14
CA THR A 277 11.68 -21.19 7.29
C THR A 277 11.31 -21.57 5.88
N LEU A 278 10.08 -21.22 5.46
CA LEU A 278 9.57 -21.46 4.12
C LEU A 278 9.69 -20.22 3.25
N TYR A 279 10.35 -20.36 2.11
CA TYR A 279 10.44 -19.33 1.08
C TYR A 279 9.49 -19.65 -0.06
N ILE A 280 8.55 -18.75 -0.32
CA ILE A 280 7.58 -18.87 -1.40
C ILE A 280 7.94 -17.88 -2.50
N SER A 281 8.20 -18.41 -3.69
CA SER A 281 8.41 -17.64 -4.92
C SER A 281 7.34 -17.99 -5.94
N GLY A 282 6.82 -16.99 -6.67
CA GLY A 282 5.78 -17.19 -7.68
C GLY A 282 5.73 -16.06 -8.68
N SER A 283 6.89 -15.68 -9.24
CA SER A 283 7.06 -14.48 -10.08
C SER A 283 6.85 -13.16 -9.32
N TYR A 284 7.12 -13.15 -8.02
CA TYR A 284 7.10 -11.91 -7.25
C TYR A 284 8.29 -11.03 -7.60
N THR A 285 8.05 -9.73 -7.67
CA THR A 285 9.08 -8.70 -7.55
C THR A 285 9.32 -8.41 -6.08
N ALA A 286 10.36 -7.65 -5.76
CA ALA A 286 10.60 -7.19 -4.38
C ALA A 286 9.37 -6.45 -3.80
N GLU A 287 8.69 -5.65 -4.62
CA GLU A 287 7.53 -4.86 -4.20
C GLU A 287 6.30 -5.77 -3.97
N THR A 288 5.97 -6.69 -4.88
CA THR A 288 4.81 -7.57 -4.70
C THR A 288 5.02 -8.59 -3.58
N ALA A 289 6.24 -9.08 -3.37
CA ALA A 289 6.56 -9.92 -2.21
C ALA A 289 6.37 -9.14 -0.89
N ASN A 290 6.78 -7.87 -0.84
CA ASN A 290 6.57 -7.03 0.35
C ASN A 290 5.08 -6.80 0.64
N THR A 291 4.28 -6.59 -0.40
CA THR A 291 2.82 -6.48 -0.27
C THR A 291 2.22 -7.76 0.34
N VAL A 292 2.50 -8.93 -0.24
CA VAL A 292 1.95 -10.21 0.25
C VAL A 292 2.45 -10.54 1.66
N ALA A 293 3.73 -10.29 1.96
CA ALA A 293 4.27 -10.48 3.30
C ALA A 293 3.61 -9.53 4.32
N THR A 294 3.34 -8.28 3.94
CA THR A 294 2.64 -7.31 4.78
C THR A 294 1.22 -7.78 5.11
N LEU A 295 0.49 -8.30 4.11
CA LEU A 295 -0.83 -8.89 4.32
C LEU A 295 -0.76 -10.00 5.37
N PHE A 296 0.07 -11.02 5.14
CA PHE A 296 0.17 -12.14 6.06
C PHE A 296 0.67 -11.75 7.45
N SER A 297 1.65 -10.83 7.53
CA SER A 297 2.16 -10.34 8.82
C SER A 297 1.05 -9.67 9.65
N THR A 298 0.15 -8.91 9.02
CA THR A 298 -1.00 -8.33 9.72
C THR A 298 -2.10 -9.35 10.02
N ALA A 299 -2.27 -10.37 9.17
CA ALA A 299 -3.23 -11.46 9.39
C ALA A 299 -2.82 -12.40 10.54
N LEU A 300 -1.55 -12.40 10.98
CA LEU A 300 -1.12 -13.11 12.19
C LEU A 300 -1.81 -12.61 13.47
N SER A 301 -2.27 -11.35 13.47
CA SER A 301 -3.08 -10.76 14.54
C SER A 301 -4.56 -10.63 14.18
N GLY A 302 -4.96 -11.13 13.00
CA GLY A 302 -6.35 -11.13 12.57
C GLY A 302 -7.19 -12.15 13.33
N THR A 303 -8.50 -11.98 13.27
CA THR A 303 -9.46 -12.86 13.96
C THR A 303 -10.58 -13.30 13.03
N GLU A 304 -11.23 -14.42 13.32
CA GLU A 304 -12.43 -14.89 12.60
C GLU A 304 -13.59 -13.86 12.61
N ASN A 305 -13.59 -12.93 13.56
CA ASN A 305 -14.62 -11.90 13.70
C ASN A 305 -14.28 -10.60 12.93
N ASP A 306 -13.15 -10.57 12.22
CA ASP A 306 -12.80 -9.40 11.42
C ASP A 306 -13.77 -9.27 10.25
N LEU A 307 -14.20 -8.03 10.03
CA LEU A 307 -15.20 -7.72 9.02
C LEU A 307 -14.62 -7.93 7.61
N SER A 308 -15.30 -8.76 6.80
CA SER A 308 -14.93 -8.99 5.40
C SER A 308 -15.10 -7.71 4.58
N LEU A 309 -14.15 -7.44 3.67
CA LEU A 309 -14.19 -6.29 2.77
C LEU A 309 -14.22 -6.75 1.32
N SER A 310 -15.10 -6.14 0.53
CA SER A 310 -15.14 -6.27 -0.92
C SER A 310 -14.48 -5.05 -1.56
N ALA A 311 -13.52 -5.27 -2.47
CA ALA A 311 -12.87 -4.19 -3.20
C ALA A 311 -13.58 -3.91 -4.52
N THR A 312 -13.85 -2.63 -4.80
CA THR A 312 -14.23 -2.20 -6.15
C THR A 312 -13.06 -2.36 -7.11
N ASP A 313 -13.35 -2.33 -8.41
CA ASP A 313 -12.32 -2.16 -9.43
C ASP A 313 -11.45 -0.94 -9.13
N ALA A 314 -10.14 -1.09 -9.35
CA ALA A 314 -9.19 -0.01 -9.19
C ALA A 314 -9.33 0.99 -10.34
N TYR A 315 -9.69 2.22 -10.01
CA TYR A 315 -9.79 3.33 -10.96
C TYR A 315 -8.43 4.03 -11.11
N PHE A 316 -7.98 4.18 -12.35
CA PHE A 316 -6.77 4.93 -12.68
C PHE A 316 -7.05 6.42 -12.82
N HIS A 317 -6.32 7.23 -12.07
CA HIS A 317 -6.26 8.67 -12.16
C HIS A 317 -5.03 9.05 -12.99
N THR A 318 -5.25 9.74 -14.10
CA THR A 318 -4.13 10.31 -14.87
C THR A 318 -3.50 11.48 -14.11
N ALA A 319 -2.21 11.71 -14.34
CA ALA A 319 -1.52 12.87 -13.79
C ALA A 319 -2.24 14.17 -14.24
N LEU A 320 -2.68 14.99 -13.28
CA LEU A 320 -3.49 16.20 -13.52
C LEU A 320 -2.84 17.18 -14.50
N TYR A 321 -1.52 17.18 -14.55
CA TYR A 321 -0.72 18.08 -15.37
C TYR A 321 -0.16 17.43 -16.65
N GLY A 322 -0.40 16.12 -16.89
CA GLY A 322 0.09 15.40 -18.06
C GLY A 322 1.59 15.07 -18.01
N GLY A 323 1.98 13.97 -18.68
CA GLY A 323 3.30 13.34 -18.51
C GLY A 323 4.51 14.18 -18.92
N ASN A 324 4.34 15.21 -19.76
CA ASN A 324 5.44 16.07 -20.19
C ASN A 324 5.63 17.33 -19.33
N THR A 325 4.67 17.66 -18.45
CA THR A 325 4.69 18.95 -17.74
C THR A 325 5.82 19.01 -16.73
N VAL A 326 6.14 17.89 -16.09
CA VAL A 326 7.30 17.78 -15.18
C VAL A 326 8.60 18.08 -15.93
N ILE A 327 8.81 17.42 -17.07
CA ILE A 327 10.00 17.62 -17.91
C ILE A 327 10.07 19.08 -18.41
N MET A 328 8.94 19.65 -18.84
CA MET A 328 8.92 21.05 -19.28
C MET A 328 9.17 22.04 -18.15
N LEU A 329 8.68 21.77 -16.94
CA LEU A 329 8.97 22.56 -15.74
C LEU A 329 10.48 22.51 -15.42
N TYR A 330 11.10 21.33 -15.52
CA TYR A 330 12.53 21.16 -15.30
C TYR A 330 13.39 21.84 -16.38
N ILE A 331 13.00 21.74 -17.65
CA ILE A 331 13.67 22.46 -18.74
C ILE A 331 13.56 23.96 -18.50
N ALA A 332 12.37 24.47 -18.18
CA ALA A 332 12.17 25.88 -17.88
C ALA A 332 13.03 26.30 -16.68
N PHE A 333 13.02 25.54 -15.59
CA PHE A 333 13.82 25.80 -14.40
C PHE A 333 15.33 25.83 -14.73
N GLY A 334 15.83 24.85 -15.47
CA GLY A 334 17.23 24.78 -15.90
C GLY A 334 17.64 25.97 -16.79
N VAL A 335 16.79 26.35 -17.74
CA VAL A 335 17.01 27.53 -18.60
C VAL A 335 17.05 28.81 -17.76
N PHE A 336 16.11 28.99 -16.83
CA PHE A 336 16.10 30.15 -15.93
C PHE A 336 17.33 30.16 -15.00
N PHE A 337 17.75 29.02 -14.49
CA PHE A 337 18.93 28.90 -13.64
C PHE A 337 20.21 29.32 -14.39
N VAL A 338 20.40 28.81 -15.62
CA VAL A 338 21.56 29.16 -16.47
C VAL A 338 21.52 30.63 -16.87
N ALA A 339 20.35 31.15 -17.27
CA ALA A 339 20.18 32.56 -17.61
C ALA A 339 20.50 33.47 -16.41
N MET A 340 20.09 33.08 -15.20
CA MET A 340 20.37 33.82 -13.98
C MET A 340 21.85 33.76 -13.58
N LEU A 341 22.50 32.60 -13.74
CA LEU A 341 23.95 32.43 -13.59
C LEU A 341 24.71 33.39 -14.50
N ALA A 342 24.37 33.40 -15.80
CA ALA A 342 24.97 34.28 -16.78
C ALA A 342 24.75 35.75 -16.40
N PHE A 343 23.53 36.13 -16.03
CA PHE A 343 23.20 37.49 -15.59
C PHE A 343 24.06 37.93 -14.39
N PHE A 344 24.16 37.11 -13.33
CA PHE A 344 24.91 37.48 -12.14
C PHE A 344 26.41 37.58 -12.37
N PHE A 345 26.99 36.69 -13.18
CA PHE A 345 28.40 36.77 -13.53
C PHE A 345 28.74 37.95 -14.44
N ILE A 346 27.88 38.27 -15.41
CA ILE A 346 28.06 39.44 -16.29
C ILE A 346 27.91 40.74 -15.49
N ARG A 347 26.86 40.85 -14.65
CA ARG A 347 26.50 42.10 -13.97
C ARG A 347 27.33 42.39 -12.72
N TYR A 348 27.71 41.36 -11.96
CA TYR A 348 28.35 41.49 -10.64
C TYR A 348 29.74 40.86 -10.55
N ARG A 349 30.23 40.18 -11.60
CA ARG A 349 31.58 39.59 -11.69
C ARG A 349 31.91 38.74 -10.45
N ARG A 350 32.93 39.12 -9.65
CA ARG A 350 33.36 38.39 -8.45
C ARG A 350 32.32 38.37 -7.32
N LEU A 351 31.38 39.31 -7.28
CA LEU A 351 30.27 39.32 -6.32
C LEU A 351 29.12 38.38 -6.74
N GLY A 352 29.10 37.93 -8.00
CA GLY A 352 28.09 36.97 -8.49
C GLY A 352 28.10 35.65 -7.73
N PHE A 353 29.27 35.22 -7.24
CA PHE A 353 29.39 34.02 -6.40
C PHE A 353 28.58 34.11 -5.10
N VAL A 354 28.53 35.29 -4.47
CA VAL A 354 27.78 35.46 -3.22
C VAL A 354 26.29 35.35 -3.49
N HIS A 355 25.79 35.98 -4.56
CA HIS A 355 24.39 35.90 -4.94
C HIS A 355 23.96 34.50 -5.37
N LEU A 356 24.83 33.76 -6.06
CA LEU A 356 24.57 32.36 -6.41
C LEU A 356 24.40 31.46 -5.17
N TYR A 357 25.27 31.63 -4.16
CA TYR A 357 25.18 30.87 -2.91
C TYR A 357 23.90 31.18 -2.13
N THR A 358 23.51 32.45 -2.03
CA THR A 358 22.25 32.84 -1.37
C THR A 358 21.04 32.30 -2.12
N TYR A 359 21.08 32.30 -3.45
CA TYR A 359 20.01 31.73 -4.27
C TYR A 359 19.91 30.20 -4.11
N LEU A 360 21.03 29.47 -4.15
CA LEU A 360 21.03 28.02 -3.92
C LEU A 360 20.45 27.68 -2.54
N LEU A 361 20.83 28.43 -1.50
CA LEU A 361 20.25 28.31 -0.17
C LEU A 361 18.74 28.53 -0.17
N PHE A 362 18.26 29.59 -0.82
CA PHE A 362 16.83 29.88 -0.92
C PHE A 362 16.08 28.83 -1.73
N LEU A 363 16.66 28.35 -2.83
CA LEU A 363 16.11 27.31 -3.67
C LEU A 363 15.94 26.01 -2.89
N PHE A 364 17.01 25.54 -2.24
CA PHE A 364 16.95 24.31 -1.45
C PHE A 364 15.99 24.45 -0.25
N ALA A 365 15.91 25.63 0.37
CA ALA A 365 14.92 25.89 1.41
C ALA A 365 13.47 25.83 0.87
N MET A 366 13.21 26.41 -0.30
CA MET A 366 11.91 26.32 -0.97
C MET A 366 11.54 24.88 -1.35
N ILE A 367 12.51 24.09 -1.84
CA ILE A 367 12.28 22.68 -2.21
C ILE A 367 11.95 21.82 -0.98
N LEU A 368 12.53 22.14 0.20
CA LEU A 368 12.28 21.37 1.42
C LEU A 368 11.08 21.84 2.24
N CYS A 369 10.65 23.09 2.07
CA CYS A 369 9.48 23.65 2.74
C CYS A 369 8.22 23.65 1.88
N GLY A 370 8.32 23.14 0.64
CA GLY A 370 7.22 23.07 -0.33
C GLY A 370 6.42 21.78 -0.25
#